data_AF-A0A9P8GX63-F1
#
_entry.id   AF-A0A9P8GX63-F1
#
_cell.length_a   1.000
_cell.length_b   1.000
_cell.length_c   1.000
_cell.angle_alpha   90.00
_cell.angle_beta   90.00
_cell.angle_gamma   90.00
#
_symmetry.space_group_name_H-M   'P 1'
#
loop_
_entity.id
_entity.type
_entity.pdbx_description
1 polymer ?
#
loop_
_entity_poly.entity_id
_entity_poly.type
_entity_poly.pdbx_seq_one_letter_code
_entity_poly.pdbx_strand_id
1 'polypeptide(L)'
;MVSTRLGFIYILSIIFIGLLVPSNDNRLLSGSGITASPAVVAVVDAGIPGLPSVINICMIIGVLAIALECIYLPSRILRTMALQVFLPRYIANVDAKGRPRWALAITAVVALLCTYIGLSSTGCIVLNWLVSITSASVFTNWAVIALTSFRFHSALRARHLKLFAEPYTWSSTLWPLAFAVSLAVSLMLLICLLICAIAPVGATITAFGFFSYTIGLLIIGIFTLGYKVAFKIK
;
A
#
# COMPACT_ATOMS: atom_id res chain seq x y z
N MET A 1 0.17 -12.02 17.82
CA MET A 1 1.43 -12.79 17.86
C MET A 1 2.23 -12.66 16.56
N VAL A 2 1.62 -12.83 15.38
CA VAL A 2 2.35 -12.69 14.09
C VAL A 2 2.88 -11.28 13.83
N SER A 3 2.08 -10.23 14.07
CA SER A 3 2.50 -8.83 13.79
C SER A 3 3.67 -8.37 14.66
N THR A 4 3.70 -8.77 15.93
CA THR A 4 4.79 -8.43 16.87
C THR A 4 6.10 -9.07 16.45
N ARG A 5 6.06 -10.33 15.98
CA ARG A 5 7.24 -11.03 15.45
C ARG A 5 7.80 -10.33 14.22
N LEU A 6 6.92 -9.93 13.29
CA LEU A 6 7.33 -9.21 12.09
C LEU A 6 7.95 -7.86 12.45
N GLY A 7 7.28 -7.07 13.31
CA GLY A 7 7.79 -5.78 13.75
C GLY A 7 9.17 -5.88 14.42
N PHE A 8 9.36 -6.86 15.30
CA PHE A 8 10.65 -7.08 15.95
C PHE A 8 11.76 -7.40 14.94
N ILE A 9 11.52 -8.31 13.99
CA ILE A 9 12.49 -8.68 12.95
C ILE A 9 12.86 -7.45 12.10
N TYR A 10 11.86 -6.68 11.65
CA TYR A 10 12.11 -5.50 10.80
C TYR A 10 12.89 -4.41 11.52
N ILE A 11 12.53 -4.08 12.76
CA ILE A 11 13.23 -3.08 13.57
C ILE A 11 14.69 -3.52 13.79
N LEU A 12 14.89 -4.78 14.17
CA LEU A 12 16.22 -5.33 14.41
C LEU A 12 17.07 -5.31 13.13
N SER A 13 16.52 -5.69 11.99
CA SER A 13 17.21 -5.64 10.70
C SER A 13 17.62 -4.21 10.31
N ILE A 14 16.75 -3.22 10.52
CA ILE A 14 17.07 -1.81 10.21
C ILE A 14 18.21 -1.30 11.11
N ILE A 15 18.22 -1.67 12.40
CA ILE A 15 19.31 -1.30 13.32
C ILE A 15 20.64 -1.88 12.84
N PHE A 16 20.69 -3.16 12.47
CA PHE A 16 21.92 -3.78 11.97
C PHE A 16 22.40 -3.16 10.65
N ILE A 17 21.48 -2.91 9.71
CA ILE A 17 21.83 -2.25 8.45
C ILE A 17 22.36 -0.82 8.70
N GLY A 18 21.73 -0.07 9.61
CA GLY A 18 22.16 1.29 9.95
C GLY A 18 23.51 1.36 10.66
N LEU A 19 23.92 0.29 11.37
CA LEU A 19 25.26 0.19 11.97
C LEU A 19 26.33 -0.24 10.95
N LEU A 20 25.95 -1.04 9.95
CA LEU A 20 26.88 -1.61 8.97
C LEU A 20 27.11 -0.70 7.77
N VAL A 21 26.12 0.09 7.36
CA VAL A 21 26.18 0.93 6.16
C VAL A 21 26.13 2.41 6.54
N PRO A 22 27.16 3.21 6.23
CA PRO A 22 27.13 4.66 6.43
C PRO A 22 25.98 5.30 5.63
N SER A 23 25.25 6.23 6.26
CA SER A 23 24.14 6.97 5.60
C SER A 23 24.59 7.85 4.43
N ASN A 24 25.89 8.14 4.32
CA ASN A 24 26.48 9.02 3.32
C ASN A 24 27.08 8.26 2.12
N ASP A 25 26.81 6.96 2.00
CA ASP A 25 27.34 6.17 0.89
C ASP A 25 26.63 6.50 -0.44
N ASN A 26 27.40 6.91 -1.44
CA ASN A 26 26.90 7.22 -2.79
C ASN A 26 26.22 6.00 -3.45
N ARG A 27 26.52 4.77 -3.03
CA ARG A 27 25.86 3.54 -3.50
C ARG A 27 24.39 3.47 -3.10
N LEU A 28 23.98 4.15 -2.02
CA LEU A 28 22.59 4.24 -1.59
C LEU A 28 21.79 5.25 -2.43
N LEU A 29 22.46 6.26 -2.96
CA LEU A 29 21.86 7.40 -3.68
C LEU A 29 21.79 7.18 -5.20
N SER A 30 22.48 6.17 -5.73
CA SER A 30 22.68 6.01 -7.17
C SER A 30 21.46 5.52 -7.96
N GLY A 31 20.30 5.30 -7.33
CA GLY A 31 19.00 5.05 -7.98
C GLY A 31 18.95 3.89 -8.99
N SER A 32 20.01 3.12 -9.12
CA SER A 32 20.26 2.18 -10.20
C SER A 32 20.00 0.77 -9.71
N GLY A 33 18.72 0.42 -9.69
CA GLY A 33 18.27 -0.95 -9.62
C GLY A 33 18.61 -1.71 -8.33
N ILE A 34 18.22 -2.98 -8.35
CA ILE A 34 18.22 -3.97 -7.26
C ILE A 34 19.58 -4.11 -6.54
N THR A 35 20.66 -3.61 -7.15
CA THR A 35 22.04 -3.59 -6.64
C THR A 35 22.31 -2.54 -5.53
N ALA A 36 21.44 -1.54 -5.36
CA ALA A 36 21.61 -0.49 -4.34
C ALA A 36 20.98 -0.83 -2.98
N SER A 37 20.45 -2.06 -2.80
CA SER A 37 19.83 -2.46 -1.53
C SER A 37 20.87 -2.39 -0.38
N PRO A 38 20.59 -1.65 0.71
CA PRO A 38 21.52 -1.53 1.84
C PRO A 38 21.95 -2.88 2.43
N ALA A 39 21.06 -3.87 2.39
CA ALA A 39 21.35 -5.22 2.87
C ALA A 39 22.37 -5.96 1.98
N VAL A 40 22.36 -5.69 0.67
CA VAL A 40 23.33 -6.26 -0.28
C VAL A 40 24.67 -5.54 -0.14
N VAL A 41 24.65 -4.21 0.01
CA VAL A 41 25.86 -3.39 0.21
C VAL A 41 26.62 -3.83 1.47
N ALA A 42 25.92 -4.03 2.59
CA ALA A 42 26.54 -4.52 3.84
C ALA A 42 27.27 -5.86 3.66
N VAL A 43 26.72 -6.76 2.83
CA VAL A 43 27.29 -8.09 2.58
C VAL A 43 28.45 -8.04 1.61
N VAL A 44 28.41 -7.13 0.63
CA VAL A 44 29.55 -6.86 -0.26
C VAL A 44 30.72 -6.30 0.55
N ASP A 45 30.45 -5.37 1.47
CA ASP A 45 31.48 -4.79 2.34
C ASP A 45 32.06 -5.81 3.35
N ALA A 46 31.28 -6.82 3.73
CA ALA A 46 31.76 -7.94 4.54
C ALA A 46 32.69 -8.91 3.78
N GLY A 47 32.85 -8.77 2.46
CA GLY A 47 33.83 -9.50 1.66
C GLY A 47 33.55 -11.00 1.45
N ILE A 48 32.32 -11.48 1.71
CA ILE A 48 31.96 -12.90 1.58
C ILE A 48 31.57 -13.21 0.12
N PRO A 49 32.36 -14.00 -0.63
CA PRO A 49 32.06 -14.30 -2.03
C PRO A 49 30.79 -15.16 -2.15
N GLY A 50 29.96 -14.85 -3.16
CA GLY A 50 28.73 -15.61 -3.48
C GLY A 50 27.49 -15.23 -2.64
N LEU A 51 27.66 -14.72 -1.42
CA LEU A 51 26.54 -14.33 -0.56
C LEU A 51 25.65 -13.21 -1.13
N PRO A 52 26.18 -12.16 -1.82
CA PRO A 52 25.34 -11.15 -2.47
C PRO A 52 24.40 -11.73 -3.52
N SER A 53 24.84 -12.76 -4.27
CA SER A 53 24.03 -13.38 -5.33
C SER A 53 22.86 -14.17 -4.76
N VAL A 54 23.08 -14.90 -3.65
CA VAL A 54 22.01 -15.64 -2.96
C VAL A 54 20.95 -14.68 -2.43
N ILE A 55 21.36 -13.56 -1.81
CA ILE A 55 20.42 -12.55 -1.30
C ILE A 55 19.60 -11.94 -2.44
N ASN A 56 20.24 -11.62 -3.57
CA ASN A 56 19.56 -11.11 -4.76
C ASN A 56 18.52 -12.10 -5.30
N ILE A 57 18.84 -13.39 -5.39
CA ILE A 57 17.88 -14.42 -5.83
C ILE A 57 16.68 -14.50 -4.87
N CYS A 58 16.94 -14.53 -3.55
CA CYS A 58 15.88 -14.53 -2.55
C CYS A 58 14.97 -13.30 -2.66
N MET A 59 15.54 -12.12 -2.93
CA MET A 59 14.76 -10.90 -3.16
C MET A 59 13.89 -11.01 -4.41
N ILE A 60 14.40 -11.54 -5.52
CA ILE A 60 13.62 -11.74 -6.76
C ILE A 60 12.44 -12.68 -6.50
N ILE A 61 12.66 -13.78 -5.77
CA ILE A 61 11.58 -14.71 -5.39
C ILE A 61 10.52 -14.00 -4.53
N GLY A 62 10.96 -13.18 -3.56
CA GLY A 62 10.07 -12.39 -2.72
C GLY A 62 9.23 -11.38 -3.52
N VAL A 63 9.86 -10.64 -4.43
CA VAL A 63 9.19 -9.68 -5.31
C VAL A 63 8.18 -10.38 -6.22
N LEU A 64 8.53 -11.56 -6.77
CA LEU A 64 7.61 -12.33 -7.59
C LEU A 64 6.38 -12.81 -6.80
N ALA A 65 6.57 -13.25 -5.56
CA ALA A 65 5.47 -13.66 -4.68
C ALA A 65 4.52 -12.48 -4.39
N ILE A 66 5.07 -11.31 -4.06
CA ILE A 66 4.29 -10.08 -3.83
C ILE A 66 3.57 -9.66 -5.12
N ALA A 67 4.21 -9.75 -6.28
CA ALA A 67 3.58 -9.42 -7.57
C ALA A 67 2.35 -10.29 -7.87
N LEU A 68 2.43 -11.59 -7.59
CA LEU A 68 1.28 -12.51 -7.73
C LEU A 68 0.14 -12.14 -6.76
N GLU A 69 0.47 -11.77 -5.52
CA GLU A 69 -0.50 -11.27 -4.54
C GLU A 69 -1.19 -9.99 -5.02
N CYS A 70 -0.43 -9.04 -5.56
CA CYS A 70 -0.93 -7.77 -6.08
C CYS A 70 -1.89 -7.93 -7.28
N ILE A 71 -1.84 -9.04 -8.02
CA ILE A 71 -2.82 -9.34 -9.08
C ILE A 71 -4.05 -10.05 -8.49
N TYR A 72 -3.81 -10.95 -7.53
CA TYR A 72 -4.83 -11.80 -6.94
C TYR A 72 -5.80 -11.03 -6.01
N LEU A 73 -5.30 -10.22 -5.09
CA LEU A 73 -6.14 -9.48 -4.12
C LEU A 73 -7.13 -8.53 -4.81
N PRO A 74 -6.72 -7.65 -5.74
CA PRO A 74 -7.64 -6.70 -6.38
C PRO A 74 -8.71 -7.39 -7.21
N SER A 75 -8.41 -8.53 -7.83
CA SER A 75 -9.40 -9.29 -8.61
C SER A 75 -10.59 -9.75 -7.74
N ARG A 76 -10.33 -10.09 -6.47
CA ARG A 76 -11.37 -10.48 -5.51
C ARG A 76 -12.12 -9.27 -4.97
N ILE A 77 -11.43 -8.17 -4.73
CA ILE A 77 -12.07 -6.91 -4.32
C ILE A 77 -13.06 -6.44 -5.39
N LEU A 78 -12.63 -6.44 -6.67
CA LEU A 78 -13.50 -6.11 -7.81
C LEU A 78 -14.71 -7.05 -7.89
N ARG A 79 -14.51 -8.35 -7.68
CA ARG A 79 -15.61 -9.32 -7.65
C ARG A 79 -16.59 -9.03 -6.52
N THR A 80 -16.11 -8.74 -5.30
CA THR A 80 -16.99 -8.43 -4.17
C THR A 80 -17.77 -7.14 -4.39
N MET A 81 -17.15 -6.14 -5.00
CA MET A 81 -17.83 -4.90 -5.39
C MET A 81 -18.91 -5.14 -6.46
N ALA A 82 -18.65 -6.01 -7.44
CA ALA A 82 -19.65 -6.40 -8.45
C ALA A 82 -20.83 -7.18 -7.85
N LEU A 83 -20.60 -8.01 -6.83
CA LEU A 83 -21.68 -8.69 -6.09
C LEU A 83 -22.54 -7.71 -5.28
N GLN A 84 -21.94 -6.64 -4.76
CA GLN A 84 -22.64 -5.57 -4.05
C GLN A 84 -23.33 -4.56 -4.97
N VAL A 85 -23.39 -4.83 -6.28
CA VAL A 85 -24.04 -3.98 -7.29
C VAL A 85 -23.34 -2.60 -7.46
N PHE A 86 -22.08 -2.48 -7.04
CA PHE A 86 -21.26 -1.30 -7.32
C PHE A 86 -20.64 -1.32 -8.72
N LEU A 87 -20.58 -2.49 -9.35
CA LEU A 87 -20.00 -2.72 -10.68
C LEU A 87 -20.94 -3.61 -11.52
N PRO A 88 -20.77 -3.61 -12.85
CA PRO A 88 -21.54 -4.47 -13.73
C PRO A 88 -21.47 -5.95 -13.34
N ARG A 89 -22.61 -6.64 -13.38
CA ARG A 89 -22.74 -8.04 -12.93
C ARG A 89 -21.83 -9.02 -13.67
N TYR A 90 -21.41 -8.72 -14.91
CA TYR A 90 -20.51 -9.59 -15.67
C TYR A 90 -19.13 -9.74 -14.99
N ILE A 91 -18.68 -8.73 -14.25
CA ILE A 91 -17.39 -8.77 -13.52
C ILE A 91 -17.45 -9.76 -12.35
N ALA A 92 -18.64 -10.01 -11.81
CA ALA A 92 -18.84 -10.99 -10.73
C ALA A 92 -18.75 -12.45 -11.20
N ASN A 93 -18.72 -12.70 -12.51
CA ASN A 93 -18.77 -14.05 -13.07
C ASN A 93 -17.51 -14.85 -12.71
N VAL A 94 -17.70 -16.11 -12.32
CA VAL A 94 -16.64 -17.00 -11.86
C VAL A 94 -16.60 -18.28 -12.69
N ASP A 95 -15.39 -18.79 -12.87
CA ASP A 95 -15.15 -20.10 -13.46
C ASP A 95 -15.62 -21.24 -12.54
N ALA A 96 -15.71 -22.46 -13.07
CA ALA A 96 -16.05 -23.67 -12.31
C ALA A 96 -15.11 -23.91 -11.12
N LYS A 97 -13.88 -23.39 -11.17
CA LYS A 97 -12.89 -23.42 -10.07
C LYS A 97 -12.99 -22.23 -9.10
N GLY A 98 -14.04 -21.41 -9.18
CA GLY A 98 -14.27 -20.25 -8.30
C GLY A 98 -13.40 -19.02 -8.61
N ARG A 99 -12.75 -18.97 -9.78
CA ARG A 99 -11.81 -17.89 -10.16
C ARG A 99 -12.53 -16.79 -10.93
N PRO A 100 -12.47 -15.51 -10.52
CA PRO A 100 -13.09 -14.40 -11.27
C PRO A 100 -12.24 -14.01 -12.48
N ARG A 101 -12.48 -14.64 -13.64
CA ARG A 101 -11.65 -14.47 -14.86
C ARG A 101 -11.66 -13.03 -15.39
N TRP A 102 -12.81 -12.38 -15.41
CA TRP A 102 -12.93 -11.00 -15.91
C TRP A 102 -12.22 -9.99 -15.02
N ALA A 103 -12.41 -10.09 -13.70
CA ALA A 103 -11.70 -9.23 -12.75
C ALA A 103 -10.18 -9.46 -12.81
N LEU A 104 -9.74 -10.71 -12.98
CA LEU A 104 -8.32 -11.04 -13.14
C LEU A 104 -7.72 -10.47 -14.43
N ALA A 105 -8.45 -10.54 -15.54
CA ALA A 105 -8.01 -9.97 -16.81
C ALA A 105 -7.86 -8.44 -16.71
N ILE A 106 -8.82 -7.76 -16.08
CA ILE A 106 -8.76 -6.30 -15.87
C ILE A 106 -7.54 -5.93 -15.03
N THR A 107 -7.30 -6.62 -13.90
CA THR A 107 -6.15 -6.31 -13.04
C THR A 107 -4.82 -6.61 -13.71
N ALA A 108 -4.74 -7.69 -14.51
CA ALA A 108 -3.56 -8.03 -15.28
C ALA A 108 -3.25 -6.99 -16.38
N VAL A 109 -4.26 -6.52 -17.10
CA VAL A 109 -4.09 -5.47 -18.13
C VAL A 109 -3.64 -4.17 -17.49
N VAL A 110 -4.25 -3.76 -16.38
CA VAL A 110 -3.83 -2.55 -15.66
C VAL A 110 -2.40 -2.67 -15.15
N ALA A 111 -2.03 -3.82 -14.58
CA ALA A 111 -0.66 -4.07 -14.12
C ALA A 111 0.34 -3.98 -15.30
N LEU A 112 0.03 -4.61 -16.43
CA LEU A 112 0.87 -4.58 -17.63
C LEU A 112 1.05 -3.16 -18.17
N LEU A 113 -0.03 -2.36 -18.23
CA LEU A 113 0.05 -0.96 -18.65
C LEU A 113 0.91 -0.14 -17.69
N CYS A 114 0.72 -0.27 -16.38
CA CYS A 114 1.53 0.44 -15.39
C CYS A 114 3.01 0.07 -15.50
N THR A 115 3.34 -1.21 -15.69
CA THR A 115 4.71 -1.66 -15.91
C THR A 115 5.29 -1.09 -17.22
N TYR A 116 4.52 -1.10 -18.31
CA TYR A 116 4.95 -0.58 -19.60
C TYR A 116 5.32 0.92 -19.55
N ILE A 117 4.55 1.74 -18.84
CA ILE A 117 4.85 3.18 -18.68
C ILE A 117 6.20 3.39 -17.94
N GLY A 118 6.55 2.45 -17.05
CA GLY A 118 7.82 2.46 -16.32
C GLY A 118 9.06 2.10 -17.14
N LEU A 119 8.93 1.50 -18.33
CA LEU A 119 10.08 1.11 -19.19
C LEU A 119 10.74 2.30 -19.92
N SER A 120 10.16 3.50 -19.85
CA SER A 120 10.72 4.69 -20.52
C SER A 120 12.04 5.15 -19.86
N SER A 121 12.82 5.98 -20.57
CA SER A 121 14.02 6.66 -20.03
C SER A 121 13.74 7.51 -18.79
N THR A 122 12.47 7.75 -18.48
CA THR A 122 11.95 8.52 -17.35
C THR A 122 11.34 7.61 -16.26
N GLY A 123 11.65 6.30 -16.27
CA GLY A 123 11.04 5.29 -15.40
C GLY A 123 11.10 5.61 -13.90
N CYS A 124 12.17 6.24 -13.40
CA CYS A 124 12.27 6.67 -12.00
C CYS A 124 11.17 7.70 -11.61
N ILE A 125 10.83 8.62 -12.52
CA ILE A 125 9.80 9.63 -12.28
C ILE A 125 8.42 8.96 -12.25
N VAL A 126 8.15 8.07 -13.20
CA VAL A 126 6.89 7.31 -13.26
C VAL A 126 6.74 6.42 -12.02
N LEU A 127 7.81 5.77 -11.58
CA LEU A 127 7.80 4.95 -10.37
C LEU A 127 7.45 5.80 -9.15
N ASN A 128 8.03 7.00 -9.02
CA ASN A 128 7.69 7.92 -7.94
C ASN A 128 6.19 8.28 -7.95
N TRP A 129 5.60 8.53 -9.13
CA TRP A 129 4.15 8.74 -9.23
C TRP A 129 3.34 7.54 -8.75
N LEU A 130 3.70 6.32 -9.18
CA LEU A 130 3.01 5.10 -8.76
C LEU A 130 3.13 4.85 -7.24
N VAL A 131 4.29 5.16 -6.66
CA VAL A 131 4.54 5.09 -5.21
C VAL A 131 3.68 6.12 -4.47
N SER A 132 3.58 7.35 -4.97
CA SER A 132 2.72 8.38 -4.37
C SER A 132 1.23 8.01 -4.44
N ILE A 133 0.75 7.46 -5.56
CA ILE A 133 -0.62 6.96 -5.71
C ILE A 133 -0.91 5.84 -4.72
N THR A 134 0.00 4.86 -4.62
CA THR A 134 -0.16 3.70 -3.74
C THR A 134 -0.15 4.13 -2.27
N SER A 135 0.76 5.03 -1.89
CA SER A 135 0.87 5.54 -0.52
C SER A 135 -0.41 6.29 -0.09
N ALA A 136 -0.91 7.20 -0.93
CA ALA A 136 -2.16 7.91 -0.68
C ALA A 136 -3.37 6.96 -0.54
N SER A 137 -3.41 5.89 -1.36
CA SER A 137 -4.46 4.87 -1.33
C SER A 137 -4.43 4.06 -0.03
N VAL A 138 -3.23 3.64 0.40
CA VAL A 138 -3.05 2.86 1.63
C VAL A 138 -3.42 3.70 2.86
N PHE A 139 -2.95 4.94 2.95
CA PHE A 139 -3.26 5.80 4.10
C PHE A 139 -4.76 6.13 4.19
N THR A 140 -5.40 6.38 3.04
CA THR A 140 -6.85 6.59 3.00
C THR A 140 -7.62 5.33 3.40
N ASN A 141 -7.20 4.15 2.94
CA ASN A 141 -7.82 2.89 3.29
C ASN A 141 -7.77 2.62 4.80
N TRP A 142 -6.61 2.84 5.44
CA TRP A 142 -6.47 2.69 6.89
C TRP A 142 -7.32 3.71 7.67
N ALA A 143 -7.40 4.96 7.20
CA ALA A 143 -8.29 5.96 7.79
C ALA A 143 -9.77 5.54 7.72
N VAL A 144 -10.22 4.99 6.58
CA VAL A 144 -11.59 4.49 6.40
C VAL A 144 -11.87 3.29 7.31
N ILE A 145 -10.94 2.34 7.43
CA ILE A 145 -11.07 1.18 8.33
C ILE A 145 -11.19 1.63 9.79
N ALA A 146 -10.37 2.59 10.22
CA ALA A 146 -10.44 3.11 11.57
C ALA A 146 -11.76 3.84 11.84
N LEU A 147 -12.20 4.70 10.91
CA LEU A 147 -13.46 5.44 11.04
C LEU A 147 -14.69 4.52 11.05
N THR A 148 -14.74 3.53 10.15
CA THR A 148 -15.83 2.55 10.10
C THR A 148 -15.90 1.70 11.35
N SER A 149 -14.74 1.33 11.92
CA SER A 149 -14.65 0.65 13.21
C SER A 149 -15.24 1.47 14.36
N PHE A 150 -14.96 2.78 14.42
CA PHE A 150 -15.57 3.68 15.41
C PHE A 150 -17.10 3.78 15.26
N ARG A 151 -17.57 3.93 14.02
CA ARG A 151 -19.01 3.98 13.71
C ARG A 151 -19.72 2.67 14.00
N PHE A 152 -19.05 1.54 13.80
CA PHE A 152 -19.60 0.23 14.14
C PHE A 152 -19.83 0.11 15.67
N HIS A 153 -18.86 0.53 16.47
CA HIS A 153 -19.00 0.51 17.93
C HIS A 153 -20.02 1.54 18.45
N SER A 154 -20.18 2.69 17.80
CA SER A 154 -21.25 3.63 18.15
C SER A 154 -22.63 3.07 17.80
N ALA A 155 -22.77 2.39 16.66
CA ALA A 155 -24.01 1.73 16.26
C ALA A 155 -24.41 0.59 17.22
N LEU A 156 -23.44 -0.21 17.68
CA LEU A 156 -23.69 -1.25 18.69
C LEU A 156 -24.17 -0.67 20.02
N ARG A 157 -23.56 0.44 20.47
CA ARG A 157 -24.00 1.16 21.68
C ARG A 157 -25.41 1.72 21.52
N ALA A 158 -25.73 2.31 20.38
CA ALA A 158 -27.07 2.85 20.11
C ALA A 158 -28.17 1.78 20.07
N ARG A 159 -27.83 0.53 19.69
CA ARG A 159 -28.76 -0.60 19.66
C ARG A 159 -28.76 -1.45 20.94
N HIS A 160 -28.00 -1.06 21.96
CA HIS A 160 -27.81 -1.80 23.21
C HIS A 160 -27.41 -3.28 23.02
N LEU A 161 -26.74 -3.60 21.90
CA LEU A 161 -26.32 -4.98 21.58
C LEU A 161 -24.97 -5.28 22.21
N LYS A 162 -24.90 -6.35 23.02
CA LYS A 162 -23.66 -6.82 23.66
C LYS A 162 -22.93 -7.85 22.80
N LEU A 163 -22.64 -7.52 21.54
CA LEU A 163 -21.98 -8.43 20.59
C LEU A 163 -20.62 -8.96 21.10
N PHE A 164 -19.88 -8.12 21.83
CA PHE A 164 -18.57 -8.47 22.41
C PHE A 164 -18.64 -9.32 23.68
N ALA A 165 -19.84 -9.64 24.18
CA ALA A 165 -20.02 -10.57 25.29
C ALA A 165 -20.22 -12.03 24.82
N GLU A 166 -20.35 -12.26 23.52
CA GLU A 166 -20.54 -13.59 22.94
C GLU A 166 -19.21 -14.38 22.92
N PRO A 167 -19.23 -15.71 23.16
CA PRO A 167 -18.03 -16.55 23.33
C PRO A 167 -17.07 -16.54 22.14
N TYR A 168 -17.58 -16.28 20.94
CA TYR A 168 -16.81 -16.31 19.69
C TYR A 168 -16.41 -14.93 19.19
N THR A 169 -16.75 -13.86 19.93
CA THR A 169 -16.42 -12.51 19.50
C THR A 169 -15.04 -12.11 19.98
N TRP A 170 -14.14 -11.85 19.04
CA TRP A 170 -12.84 -11.28 19.35
C TRP A 170 -13.00 -9.82 19.78
N SER A 171 -12.60 -9.51 21.02
CA SER A 171 -12.54 -8.15 21.55
C SER A 171 -11.10 -7.65 21.53
N SER A 172 -10.89 -6.45 20.99
CA SER A 172 -9.57 -5.82 20.97
C SER A 172 -9.19 -5.38 22.38
N THR A 173 -8.10 -5.93 22.92
CA THR A 173 -7.55 -5.58 24.25
C THR A 173 -7.21 -4.10 24.40
N LEU A 174 -6.90 -3.41 23.28
CA LEU A 174 -6.50 -2.00 23.24
C LEU A 174 -7.58 -1.07 22.69
N TRP A 175 -8.86 -1.46 22.79
CA TRP A 175 -9.97 -0.59 22.40
C TRP A 175 -10.15 0.56 23.41
N PRO A 176 -10.32 1.83 23.00
CA PRO A 176 -10.38 2.37 21.63
C PRO A 176 -9.03 2.89 21.10
N LEU A 177 -7.97 2.87 21.92
CA LEU A 177 -6.68 3.52 21.65
C LEU A 177 -6.07 3.07 20.31
N ALA A 178 -6.08 1.77 20.02
CA ALA A 178 -5.44 1.22 18.81
C ALA A 178 -6.02 1.81 17.50
N PHE A 179 -7.34 1.95 17.43
CA PHE A 179 -8.00 2.52 16.25
C PHE A 179 -7.88 4.04 16.21
N ALA A 180 -7.81 4.71 17.36
CA ALA A 180 -7.57 6.15 17.44
C ALA A 180 -6.17 6.50 16.94
N VAL A 181 -5.16 5.73 17.37
CA VAL A 181 -3.77 5.87 16.91
C VAL A 181 -3.67 5.58 15.42
N SER A 182 -4.28 4.50 14.93
CA SER A 182 -4.30 4.19 13.50
C SER A 182 -4.92 5.31 12.66
N LEU A 183 -6.03 5.91 13.12
CA LEU A 183 -6.64 7.06 12.46
C LEU A 183 -5.73 8.28 12.48
N ALA A 184 -5.16 8.62 13.64
CA ALA A 184 -4.29 9.77 13.81
C ALA A 184 -3.03 9.66 12.93
N VAL A 185 -2.38 8.49 12.91
CA VAL A 185 -1.20 8.23 12.07
C VAL A 185 -1.57 8.31 10.59
N SER A 186 -2.69 7.73 10.17
CA SER A 186 -3.12 7.76 8.77
C SER A 186 -3.42 9.20 8.31
N LEU A 187 -4.08 10.01 9.14
CA LEU A 187 -4.33 11.42 8.86
C LEU A 187 -3.04 12.25 8.84
N MET A 188 -2.14 12.01 9.79
CA MET A 188 -0.82 12.64 9.82
C MET A 188 -0.05 12.35 8.53
N LEU A 189 -0.01 11.09 8.08
CA LEU A 189 0.69 10.72 6.84
C LEU A 189 0.06 11.35 5.59
N LEU A 190 -1.27 11.49 5.54
CA LEU A 190 -1.95 12.23 4.47
C LEU A 190 -1.59 13.72 4.48
N ILE A 191 -1.51 14.33 5.66
CA ILE A 191 -1.06 15.73 5.82
C ILE A 191 0.40 15.87 5.40
N CYS A 192 1.29 14.95 5.80
CA CYS A 192 2.68 14.95 5.37
C CYS A 192 2.80 14.86 3.84
N LEU A 193 1.99 14.03 3.19
CA LEU A 193 1.96 13.94 1.72
C LEU A 193 1.60 15.30 1.08
N LEU A 194 0.64 16.02 1.66
CA LEU A 194 0.24 17.37 1.22
C LEU A 194 1.31 18.42 1.50
N ILE A 195 1.96 18.36 2.67
CA ILE A 195 3.07 19.26 3.01
C ILE A 195 4.23 19.05 2.05
N CYS A 196 4.60 17.80 1.73
CA CYS A 196 5.64 17.50 0.74
C CYS A 196 5.28 18.02 -0.66
N ALA A 197 3.99 18.12 -0.99
CA ALA A 197 3.55 18.72 -2.26
C ALA A 197 3.69 20.24 -2.28
N ILE A 198 3.43 20.92 -1.16
CA ILE A 198 3.39 22.39 -1.04
C ILE A 198 4.77 22.97 -0.68
N ALA A 199 5.53 22.29 0.16
CA ALA A 199 6.83 22.71 0.69
C ALA A 199 7.79 21.51 0.68
N PRO A 200 8.32 21.11 -0.49
CA PRO A 200 9.31 20.04 -0.56
C PRO A 200 10.59 20.45 0.18
N VAL A 201 11.07 19.56 1.07
CA VAL A 201 12.29 19.82 1.85
C VAL A 201 13.49 19.89 0.91
N GLY A 202 14.11 21.06 0.79
CA GLY A 202 15.32 21.28 0.00
C GLY A 202 15.11 21.60 -1.49
N ALA A 203 13.88 21.89 -1.95
CA ALA A 203 13.61 22.27 -3.34
C ALA A 203 12.62 23.43 -3.46
N THR A 204 12.60 24.10 -4.62
CA THR A 204 11.59 25.12 -4.96
C THR A 204 10.26 24.45 -5.31
N ILE A 205 9.16 25.18 -5.07
CA ILE A 205 7.82 24.71 -5.42
C ILE A 205 7.73 24.63 -6.94
N THR A 206 7.67 23.41 -7.48
CA THR A 206 7.42 23.18 -8.90
C THR A 206 6.03 22.60 -9.07
N ALA A 207 5.28 23.07 -10.08
CA ALA A 207 3.95 22.54 -10.39
C ALA A 207 4.01 21.03 -10.63
N PHE A 208 5.08 20.55 -11.28
CA PHE A 208 5.34 19.14 -11.50
C PHE A 208 5.47 18.34 -10.19
N GLY A 209 6.25 18.85 -9.22
CA GLY A 209 6.41 18.23 -7.91
C GLY A 209 5.08 18.18 -7.14
N PHE A 210 4.32 19.27 -7.16
CA PHE A 210 3.01 19.33 -6.51
C PHE A 210 2.08 18.22 -7.03
N PHE A 211 1.91 18.11 -8.35
CA PHE A 211 1.06 17.08 -8.95
C PHE A 211 1.58 15.67 -8.73
N SER A 212 2.90 15.48 -8.75
CA SER A 212 3.52 14.18 -8.49
C SER A 212 3.12 13.60 -7.12
N TYR A 213 3.03 14.45 -6.09
CA TYR A 213 2.65 14.03 -4.74
C TYR A 213 1.13 14.03 -4.50
N THR A 214 0.35 14.91 -5.14
CA THR A 214 -1.12 15.00 -4.93
C THR A 214 -1.95 14.10 -5.85
N ILE A 215 -1.38 13.53 -6.92
CA ILE A 215 -2.13 12.72 -7.90
C ILE A 215 -2.94 11.58 -7.26
N GLY A 216 -2.40 10.91 -6.24
CA GLY A 216 -3.11 9.85 -5.54
C GLY A 216 -4.39 10.34 -4.84
N LEU A 217 -4.33 11.51 -4.19
CA LEU A 217 -5.48 12.11 -3.53
C LEU A 217 -6.51 12.62 -4.54
N LEU A 218 -6.05 13.19 -5.65
CA LEU A 218 -6.92 13.64 -6.74
C LEU A 218 -7.69 12.46 -7.35
N ILE A 219 -7.00 11.34 -7.64
CA ILE A 219 -7.64 10.12 -8.14
C ILE A 219 -8.72 9.65 -7.17
N ILE A 220 -8.40 9.51 -5.88
CA ILE A 220 -9.37 9.07 -4.87
C ILE A 220 -10.58 10.03 -4.82
N GLY A 221 -10.32 11.34 -4.84
CA GLY A 221 -11.37 12.37 -4.83
C GLY A 221 -12.27 12.29 -6.06
N ILE A 222 -11.70 12.20 -7.27
CA ILE A 222 -12.43 12.10 -8.53
C ILE A 222 -13.25 10.81 -8.58
N PHE A 223 -12.68 9.66 -8.22
CA PHE A 223 -13.43 8.40 -8.20
C PHE A 223 -14.54 8.41 -7.14
N THR A 224 -14.32 9.04 -5.98
CA THR A 224 -15.35 9.17 -4.93
C THR A 224 -16.48 10.09 -5.38
N LEU A 225 -16.16 11.21 -6.03
CA LEU A 225 -17.15 12.13 -6.58
C LEU A 225 -17.89 11.50 -7.77
N GLY A 226 -17.18 10.85 -8.68
CA GLY A 226 -17.75 10.12 -9.82
C GLY A 226 -18.70 9.02 -9.36
N TYR A 227 -18.32 8.26 -8.33
CA TYR A 227 -19.22 7.28 -7.69
C TYR A 227 -20.45 7.97 -7.10
N LYS A 228 -20.27 9.05 -6.33
CA LYS A 228 -21.39 9.80 -5.77
C LYS A 228 -22.32 10.37 -6.85
N VAL A 229 -21.81 10.85 -7.98
CA VAL A 229 -22.62 11.39 -9.08
C VAL A 229 -23.34 10.28 -9.84
N ALA A 230 -22.65 9.20 -10.16
CA ALA A 230 -23.23 8.05 -10.88
C ALA A 230 -24.30 7.31 -10.07
N PHE A 231 -24.16 7.26 -8.74
CA PHE A 231 -25.09 6.58 -7.84
C PHE A 231 -26.02 7.53 -7.05
N LYS A 232 -25.90 8.87 -7.14
CA LYS A 232 -26.90 9.85 -6.64
C LYS A 232 -28.12 9.99 -7.57
N ILE A 233 -28.58 8.88 -8.11
CA ILE A 233 -29.96 8.73 -8.59
C ILE A 233 -30.51 7.44 -7.93
N LYS A 234 -30.51 7.41 -6.60
CA LYS A 234 -31.47 6.70 -5.75
C LYS A 234 -31.28 7.07 -4.28
#